data_AF-A0A2M9ZNC8-F1
#
_entry.id   AF-A0A2M9ZNC8-F1
#
_cell.length_a   1.000
_cell.length_b   1.000
_cell.length_c   1.000
_cell.angle_alpha   90.00
_cell.angle_beta   90.00
_cell.angle_gamma   90.00
#
_symmetry.space_group_name_H-M   'P 1'
#
loop_
_entity.id
_entity.type
_entity.pdbx_description
1 polymer ?
#
loop_
_entity_poly.entity_id
_entity_poly.type
_entity_poly.pdbx_seq_one_letter_code
_entity_poly.pdbx_strand_id
1 'polypeptide(L)'
;MIFGLVKTGDRMYPNRQDPSWKVLGLGLLFVNGMAALFLPVGLFGTLFEIIFLLIILFLPSLYITIKLTKRFGNILLLAMFLGFVSGPLSALYLSKSLSYAFGIRYYEAKNPDSLREDSSARIVHFQSAKFLTNYLYTRTATIRFRATDSREIFFHIIPWVKEDWEEGDAIYTWAVCTSYSQDECDWKLGDPRTGEMYPRSELYKYYLEVIEGAVESLHLNAKFPPRLMVPISDPRDRFLRTGLYGGLGLLVINYLWIIGVIILKRGRKE
;
A
#
# COMPACT_ATOMS: atom_id res chain seq x y z
N MET A 1 -9.97 14.87 -43.52
CA MET A 1 -9.50 16.20 -43.04
C MET A 1 -9.29 16.14 -41.53
N ILE A 2 -8.15 15.58 -41.07
CA ILE A 2 -7.63 15.73 -39.70
C ILE A 2 -6.10 15.74 -39.82
N PHE A 3 -5.57 16.75 -40.48
CA PHE A 3 -4.17 17.17 -40.37
C PHE A 3 -4.20 18.53 -39.67
N GLY A 4 -4.34 18.50 -38.35
CA GLY A 4 -4.57 19.71 -37.59
C GLY A 4 -4.40 19.45 -36.11
N LEU A 5 -3.14 19.25 -35.69
CA LEU A 5 -2.57 19.62 -34.38
C LEU A 5 -1.14 19.05 -34.24
N VAL A 6 -0.31 19.23 -35.27
CA VAL A 6 1.14 19.27 -35.09
C VAL A 6 1.58 20.68 -35.50
N LYS A 7 1.14 21.67 -34.72
CA LYS A 7 1.96 22.87 -34.58
C LYS A 7 3.01 22.49 -33.56
N THR A 8 4.07 21.86 -34.05
CA THR A 8 5.37 21.82 -33.38
C THR A 8 5.58 23.21 -32.82
N GLY A 9 5.48 23.35 -31.51
CA GLY A 9 5.76 24.60 -30.84
C GLY A 9 7.12 25.04 -31.33
N ASP A 10 7.15 26.19 -32.00
CA ASP A 10 8.38 26.89 -32.32
C ASP A 10 9.26 26.81 -31.10
N ARG A 11 10.48 26.35 -31.33
CA ARG A 11 11.54 26.17 -30.34
C ARG A 11 11.69 27.44 -29.50
N MET A 12 10.87 27.61 -28.47
CA MET A 12 11.12 28.51 -27.36
C MET A 12 12.19 27.85 -26.51
N TYR A 13 13.39 27.75 -27.07
CA TYR A 13 14.58 27.54 -26.27
C TYR A 13 14.73 28.81 -25.43
N PRO A 14 14.72 28.70 -24.09
CA PRO A 14 14.99 29.87 -23.26
C PRO A 14 16.38 30.41 -23.64
N ASN A 15 16.42 31.67 -24.06
CA ASN A 15 17.62 32.38 -24.53
C ASN A 15 18.70 32.53 -23.42
N ARG A 16 18.39 32.10 -22.20
CA ARG A 16 19.28 31.98 -21.04
C ARG A 16 19.17 30.56 -20.49
N GLN A 17 20.17 29.73 -20.76
CA GLN A 17 20.28 28.43 -20.10
C GLN A 17 20.74 28.65 -18.65
N ASP A 18 19.82 28.51 -17.70
CA ASP A 18 20.21 28.37 -16.29
C ASP A 18 21.14 27.14 -16.14
N PRO A 19 22.11 27.18 -15.21
CA PRO A 19 23.13 26.15 -15.10
C PRO A 19 22.51 24.78 -14.78
N SER A 20 23.08 23.72 -15.36
CA SER A 20 22.50 22.36 -15.35
C SER A 20 22.20 21.81 -13.96
N TRP A 21 22.96 22.22 -12.94
CA TRP A 21 22.73 21.81 -11.55
C TRP A 21 21.40 22.35 -10.99
N LYS A 22 20.92 23.51 -11.45
CA LYS A 22 19.61 24.05 -11.05
C LYS A 22 18.50 23.18 -11.59
N VAL A 23 18.56 22.81 -12.87
CA VAL A 23 17.57 21.91 -13.48
C VAL A 23 17.56 20.58 -12.74
N LEU A 24 18.74 19.99 -12.53
CA LEU A 24 18.89 18.73 -11.80
C LEU A 24 18.27 18.82 -10.39
N GLY A 25 18.64 19.83 -9.62
CA GLY A 25 18.14 20.06 -8.27
C GLY A 25 16.63 20.30 -8.23
N LEU A 26 16.08 21.00 -9.22
CA LEU A 26 14.64 21.27 -9.30
C LEU A 26 13.84 20.00 -9.55
N GLY A 27 14.33 19.09 -10.40
CA GLY A 27 13.67 17.79 -10.58
C GLY A 27 13.83 16.84 -9.38
N LEU A 28 15.00 16.83 -8.72
CA LEU A 28 15.17 16.10 -7.46
C LEU A 28 14.23 16.65 -6.37
N LEU A 29 14.01 17.97 -6.33
CA LEU A 29 13.06 18.60 -5.43
C LEU A 29 11.62 18.16 -5.74
N PHE A 30 11.22 18.08 -7.02
CA PHE A 30 9.90 17.56 -7.39
C PHE A 30 9.72 16.10 -6.95
N VAL A 31 10.70 15.23 -7.27
CA VAL A 31 10.62 13.80 -6.97
C VAL A 31 10.60 13.56 -5.46
N ASN A 32 11.56 14.12 -4.72
CA ASN A 32 11.67 13.85 -3.29
C ASN A 32 10.68 14.68 -2.48
N GLY A 33 10.30 15.87 -2.96
CA GLY A 33 9.26 16.70 -2.34
C GLY A 33 7.88 16.03 -2.39
N MET A 34 7.52 15.44 -3.54
CA MET A 34 6.29 14.64 -3.64
C MET A 34 6.33 13.40 -2.75
N ALA A 35 7.47 12.68 -2.71
CA ALA A 35 7.64 11.55 -1.82
C ALA A 35 7.48 11.94 -0.34
N ALA A 36 8.08 13.06 0.08
CA ALA A 36 7.99 13.56 1.45
C ALA A 36 6.58 14.02 1.82
N LEU A 37 5.89 14.71 0.91
CA LEU A 37 4.53 15.20 1.13
C LEU A 37 3.52 14.06 1.33
N PHE A 38 3.75 12.92 0.67
CA PHE A 38 2.88 11.75 0.76
C PHE A 38 3.19 10.83 1.96
N LEU A 39 4.32 11.03 2.66
CA LEU A 39 4.66 10.23 3.84
C LEU A 39 3.59 10.31 4.96
N PRO A 40 3.17 11.50 5.43
CA PRO A 40 2.15 11.61 6.48
C PRO A 40 0.82 10.97 6.08
N VAL A 41 0.45 11.10 4.81
CA VAL A 41 -0.80 10.54 4.28
C VAL A 41 -0.72 9.02 4.25
N GLY A 42 0.44 8.44 3.93
CA GLY A 42 0.65 6.99 4.04
C GLY A 42 0.65 6.47 5.48
N LEU A 43 1.09 7.30 6.44
CA LEU A 43 1.13 6.95 7.87
C LEU A 43 -0.26 6.95 8.50
N PHE A 44 -1.06 7.98 8.22
CA PHE A 44 -2.32 8.24 8.91
C PHE A 44 -3.56 8.04 8.04
N GLY A 45 -3.43 8.17 6.73
CA GLY A 45 -4.54 8.21 5.81
C GLY A 45 -4.91 6.86 5.20
N THR A 46 -5.91 6.91 4.33
CA THR A 46 -6.42 5.78 3.55
C THR A 46 -5.94 5.82 2.10
N LEU A 47 -6.10 4.71 1.36
CA LEU A 47 -5.82 4.70 -0.09
C LEU A 47 -6.64 5.75 -0.84
N PHE A 48 -7.89 5.98 -0.41
CA PHE A 48 -8.76 7.00 -0.98
C PHE A 48 -8.17 8.40 -0.83
N GLU A 49 -7.63 8.73 0.35
CA GLU A 49 -6.97 10.02 0.59
C GLU A 49 -5.71 10.20 -0.26
N ILE A 50 -4.92 9.14 -0.47
CA ILE A 50 -3.77 9.16 -1.38
C ILE A 50 -4.22 9.52 -2.80
N ILE A 51 -5.27 8.86 -3.31
CA ILE A 51 -5.82 9.11 -4.65
C ILE A 51 -6.38 10.53 -4.75
N PHE A 52 -7.15 10.95 -3.75
CA PHE A 52 -7.74 12.28 -3.70
C PHE A 52 -6.67 13.38 -3.73
N LEU A 53 -5.61 13.21 -2.94
CA LEU A 53 -4.50 14.15 -2.88
C LEU A 53 -3.72 14.21 -4.19
N LEU A 54 -3.51 13.07 -4.87
CA LEU A 54 -2.94 13.04 -6.22
C LEU A 54 -3.75 13.91 -7.19
N ILE A 55 -5.07 13.74 -7.23
CA ILE A 55 -5.95 14.47 -8.14
C ILE A 55 -5.89 15.97 -7.85
N ILE A 56 -5.96 16.36 -6.58
CA ILE A 56 -5.91 17.77 -6.16
C ILE A 56 -4.57 18.41 -6.49
N LEU A 57 -3.45 17.70 -6.25
CA LEU A 57 -2.12 18.25 -6.49
C LEU A 57 -1.73 18.30 -7.96
N PHE A 58 -2.39 17.51 -8.81
CA PHE A 58 -2.05 17.43 -10.23
C PHE A 58 -2.15 18.79 -10.92
N LEU A 59 -3.28 19.47 -10.79
CA LEU A 59 -3.52 20.73 -11.52
C LEU A 59 -2.59 21.88 -11.06
N PRO A 60 -2.40 22.14 -9.75
CA PRO A 60 -1.44 23.12 -9.28
C PRO A 60 0.00 22.80 -9.70
N SER A 61 0.41 21.53 -9.59
CA SER A 61 1.76 21.09 -9.96
C SER A 61 2.00 21.24 -11.46
N LEU A 62 1.02 20.89 -12.28
CA LEU A 62 1.07 21.09 -13.73
C LEU A 62 1.19 22.56 -14.08
N TYR A 63 0.39 23.43 -13.46
CA TYR A 63 0.47 24.87 -13.69
C TYR A 63 1.84 25.44 -13.33
N ILE A 64 2.38 25.09 -12.15
CA ILE A 64 3.72 25.52 -11.71
C ILE A 64 4.78 25.00 -12.69
N THR A 65 4.69 23.73 -13.09
CA THR A 65 5.63 23.11 -14.02
C THR A 65 5.61 23.82 -15.38
N ILE A 66 4.45 24.07 -15.97
CA ILE A 66 4.31 24.81 -17.24
C ILE A 66 4.90 26.22 -17.14
N LYS A 67 4.75 26.89 -15.99
CA LYS A 67 5.38 28.21 -15.80
C LYS A 67 6.91 28.10 -15.77
N LEU A 68 7.44 27.05 -15.14
CA LEU A 68 8.88 26.78 -15.06
C LEU A 68 9.48 26.28 -16.37
N THR A 69 8.72 25.57 -17.23
CA THR A 69 9.21 25.10 -18.54
C THR A 69 9.59 26.26 -19.45
N LYS A 70 8.93 27.42 -19.33
CA LYS A 70 9.31 28.65 -20.05
C LYS A 70 10.75 29.08 -19.76
N ARG A 71 11.29 28.72 -18.59
CA ARG A 71 12.63 29.10 -18.13
C ARG A 71 13.65 27.95 -18.22
N PHE A 72 13.24 26.74 -17.84
CA PHE A 72 14.14 25.59 -17.70
C PHE A 72 13.94 24.51 -18.78
N GLY A 73 12.93 24.67 -19.64
CA GLY A 73 12.59 23.76 -20.73
C GLY A 73 11.63 22.63 -20.31
N ASN A 74 11.15 21.90 -21.32
CA ASN A 74 10.11 20.88 -21.19
C ASN A 74 10.53 19.64 -20.37
N ILE A 75 11.83 19.47 -20.07
CA ILE A 75 12.33 18.36 -19.25
C ILE A 75 11.71 18.35 -17.85
N LEU A 76 11.24 19.51 -17.34
CA LEU A 76 10.53 19.57 -16.07
C LEU A 76 9.18 18.84 -16.08
N LEU A 77 8.56 18.61 -17.24
CA LEU A 77 7.37 17.77 -17.33
C LEU A 77 7.67 16.32 -16.97
N LEU A 78 8.87 15.83 -17.32
CA LEU A 78 9.34 14.51 -16.89
C LEU A 78 9.56 14.48 -15.38
N ALA A 79 10.20 15.51 -14.79
CA ALA A 79 10.37 15.59 -13.35
C ALA A 79 9.03 15.60 -12.60
N MET A 80 8.04 16.34 -13.11
CA MET A 80 6.69 16.35 -12.55
C MET A 80 6.08 14.95 -12.60
N PHE A 81 6.10 14.29 -13.76
CA PHE A 81 5.58 12.92 -13.89
C PHE A 81 6.25 11.96 -12.91
N LEU A 82 7.58 11.97 -12.83
CA LEU A 82 8.35 11.14 -11.89
C LEU A 82 8.02 11.46 -10.43
N GLY A 83 7.75 12.72 -10.08
CA GLY A 83 7.25 13.11 -8.77
C GLY A 83 5.86 12.58 -8.44
N PHE A 84 4.96 12.52 -9.43
CA PHE A 84 3.64 11.91 -9.24
C PHE A 84 3.69 10.39 -9.07
N VAL A 85 4.74 9.74 -9.56
CA VAL A 85 5.01 8.32 -9.28
C VAL A 85 5.65 8.13 -7.90
N SER A 86 6.54 9.05 -7.48
CA SER A 86 7.24 8.95 -6.19
C SER A 86 6.34 9.14 -4.97
N GLY A 87 5.31 10.00 -5.08
CA GLY A 87 4.34 10.24 -4.00
C GLY A 87 3.64 8.95 -3.54
N PRO A 88 2.92 8.24 -4.42
CA PRO A 88 2.25 6.98 -4.10
C PRO A 88 3.21 5.89 -3.65
N LEU A 89 4.38 5.78 -4.28
CA LEU A 89 5.41 4.83 -3.84
C LEU A 89 5.80 5.09 -2.38
N SER A 90 5.98 6.35 -2.00
CA SER A 90 6.29 6.74 -0.63
C SER A 90 5.14 6.44 0.34
N ALA A 91 3.92 6.81 -0.02
CA ALA A 91 2.74 6.57 0.82
C ALA A 91 2.39 5.08 0.98
N LEU A 92 2.69 4.24 -0.01
CA LEU A 92 2.33 2.81 0.02
C LEU A 92 3.42 1.93 0.63
N TYR A 93 4.69 2.31 0.52
CA TYR A 93 5.82 1.49 0.96
C TYR A 93 6.58 2.11 2.12
N LEU A 94 7.19 3.28 1.91
CA LEU A 94 8.05 3.92 2.92
C LEU A 94 7.30 4.26 4.21
N SER A 95 6.07 4.76 4.08
CA SER A 95 5.23 5.06 5.23
C SER A 95 5.02 3.85 6.15
N LYS A 96 4.80 2.64 5.59
CA LYS A 96 4.57 1.41 6.37
C LYS A 96 5.81 1.02 7.16
N SER A 97 6.97 1.09 6.52
CA SER A 97 8.25 0.80 7.16
C SER A 97 8.55 1.81 8.28
N LEU A 98 8.27 3.10 8.07
CA LEU A 98 8.47 4.13 9.09
C LEU A 98 7.45 4.00 10.23
N SER A 99 6.19 3.66 9.92
CA SER A 99 5.15 3.39 10.92
C SER A 99 5.61 2.30 11.87
N TYR A 100 6.15 1.21 11.35
CA TYR A 100 6.70 0.12 12.15
C TYR A 100 7.94 0.56 12.95
N ALA A 101 8.91 1.22 12.30
CA ALA A 101 10.15 1.65 12.95
C ALA A 101 9.93 2.63 14.11
N PHE A 102 8.94 3.51 14.00
CA PHE A 102 8.59 4.48 15.04
C PHE A 102 7.47 4.02 15.98
N GLY A 103 6.94 2.80 15.80
CA GLY A 103 5.83 2.29 16.62
C GLY A 103 4.51 3.07 16.44
N ILE A 104 4.35 3.80 15.33
CA ILE A 104 3.13 4.55 15.03
C ILE A 104 2.04 3.56 14.61
N ARG A 105 0.85 3.64 15.23
CA ARG A 105 -0.27 2.69 15.04
C ARG A 105 0.06 1.24 15.39
N TYR A 106 0.99 1.05 16.34
CA TYR A 106 1.27 -0.22 16.99
C TYR A 106 0.46 -0.30 18.30
N TYR A 107 -0.23 -1.41 18.53
CA TYR A 107 -1.00 -1.64 19.77
C TYR A 107 -0.60 -2.95 20.41
N GLU A 108 -0.21 -2.87 21.69
CA GLU A 108 0.00 -4.06 22.51
C GLU A 108 -1.29 -4.45 23.21
N ALA A 109 -1.81 -5.61 22.84
CA ALA A 109 -2.98 -6.22 23.45
C ALA A 109 -2.55 -7.40 24.32
N LYS A 110 -3.31 -7.69 25.37
CA LYS A 110 -3.06 -8.89 26.19
C LYS A 110 -3.39 -10.16 25.39
N ASN A 111 -4.54 -10.13 24.72
CA ASN A 111 -5.08 -11.22 23.90
C ASN A 111 -6.08 -10.67 22.84
N PRO A 112 -6.53 -11.50 21.87
CA PRO A 112 -7.46 -11.07 20.82
C PRO A 112 -8.79 -10.50 21.32
N ASP A 113 -9.26 -10.93 22.49
CA ASP A 113 -10.54 -10.50 23.05
C ASP A 113 -10.44 -9.08 23.64
N SER A 114 -9.27 -8.75 24.21
CA SER A 114 -8.97 -7.45 24.82
C SER A 114 -8.81 -6.28 23.85
N LEU A 115 -8.86 -6.54 22.54
CA LEU A 115 -8.83 -5.50 21.52
C LEU A 115 -10.03 -4.56 21.66
N ARG A 116 -9.75 -3.25 21.71
CA ARG A 116 -10.80 -2.22 21.67
C ARG A 116 -11.39 -2.15 20.26
N GLU A 117 -12.71 -2.05 20.21
CA GLU A 117 -13.52 -1.99 18.98
C GLU A 117 -13.17 -0.79 18.09
N ASP A 118 -12.62 0.28 18.67
CA ASP A 118 -12.21 1.52 17.99
C ASP A 118 -10.68 1.71 17.95
N SER A 119 -9.90 0.62 18.00
CA SER A 119 -8.45 0.77 17.86
C SER A 119 -8.14 1.23 16.43
N SER A 120 -7.60 2.43 16.24
CA SER A 120 -7.05 2.88 14.95
C SER A 120 -5.68 2.23 14.64
N ALA A 121 -5.31 1.23 15.45
CA ALA A 121 -4.07 0.50 15.35
C ALA A 121 -4.04 -0.32 14.06
N ARG A 122 -2.96 -0.19 13.31
CA ARG A 122 -2.79 -0.94 12.07
C ARG A 122 -2.16 -2.29 12.35
N ILE A 123 -1.21 -2.32 13.29
CA ILE A 123 -0.48 -3.51 13.72
C ILE A 123 -0.80 -3.74 15.17
N VAL A 124 -1.16 -4.98 15.51
CA VAL A 124 -1.44 -5.40 16.87
C VAL A 124 -0.44 -6.50 17.23
N HIS A 125 0.12 -6.38 18.43
CA HIS A 125 0.91 -7.42 19.06
C HIS A 125 0.19 -7.96 20.30
N PHE A 126 0.00 -9.27 20.37
CA PHE A 126 -0.62 -9.98 21.48
C PHE A 126 0.45 -10.58 22.38
N GLN A 127 0.30 -10.39 23.69
CA GLN A 127 1.15 -11.08 24.68
C GLN A 127 0.85 -12.59 24.73
N SER A 128 -0.43 -12.95 24.61
CA SER A 128 -0.92 -14.33 24.67
C SER A 128 -2.01 -14.54 23.62
N ALA A 129 -1.73 -15.41 22.63
CA ALA A 129 -2.69 -15.76 21.59
C ALA A 129 -2.29 -17.06 20.90
N LYS A 130 -3.28 -17.82 20.42
CA LYS A 130 -3.09 -19.04 19.64
C LYS A 130 -4.06 -19.09 18.46
N PHE A 131 -3.65 -19.78 17.39
CA PHE A 131 -4.55 -20.17 16.32
C PHE A 131 -5.17 -21.53 16.63
N LEU A 132 -6.48 -21.68 16.39
CA LEU A 132 -7.14 -22.97 16.53
C LEU A 132 -7.07 -23.75 15.20
N THR A 133 -5.92 -24.36 14.91
CA THR A 133 -5.64 -25.03 13.62
C THR A 133 -6.57 -26.19 13.29
N ASN A 134 -7.20 -26.80 14.30
CA ASN A 134 -8.18 -27.87 14.11
C ASN A 134 -9.50 -27.36 13.51
N TYR A 135 -9.73 -26.05 13.54
CA TYR A 135 -10.93 -25.38 13.01
C TYR A 135 -10.59 -24.54 11.78
N LEU A 136 -9.54 -24.92 11.04
CA LEU A 136 -9.24 -24.33 9.74
C LEU A 136 -10.41 -24.56 8.80
N TYR A 137 -10.99 -23.49 8.28
CA TYR A 137 -12.08 -23.56 7.32
C TYR A 137 -11.72 -22.80 6.05
N THR A 138 -12.06 -23.40 4.91
CA THR A 138 -11.73 -22.86 3.59
C THR A 138 -12.96 -22.90 2.70
N ARG A 139 -13.20 -21.81 1.98
CA ARG A 139 -14.26 -21.75 0.96
C ARG A 139 -13.72 -21.07 -0.29
N THR A 140 -14.12 -21.58 -1.46
CA THR A 140 -13.80 -20.92 -2.72
C THR A 140 -14.88 -19.94 -3.12
N ALA A 141 -14.47 -18.83 -3.74
CA ALA A 141 -15.37 -17.93 -4.43
C ALA A 141 -14.79 -17.55 -5.79
N THR A 142 -15.66 -17.53 -6.80
CA THR A 142 -15.30 -17.12 -8.16
C THR A 142 -15.50 -15.62 -8.28
N ILE A 143 -14.40 -14.87 -8.35
CA ILE A 143 -14.45 -13.42 -8.53
C ILE A 143 -14.33 -13.11 -10.02
N ARG A 144 -15.31 -12.37 -10.54
CA ARG A 144 -15.28 -11.84 -11.90
C ARG A 144 -14.53 -10.51 -11.92
N PHE A 145 -13.36 -10.51 -12.56
CA PHE A 145 -12.58 -9.30 -12.78
C PHE A 145 -13.02 -8.59 -14.07
N ARG A 146 -13.45 -9.36 -15.09
CA ARG A 146 -14.03 -8.87 -16.35
C ARG A 146 -15.09 -9.85 -16.87
N ALA A 147 -15.85 -9.44 -17.88
CA ALA A 147 -16.91 -10.26 -18.50
C ALA A 147 -16.45 -11.65 -18.96
N THR A 148 -15.15 -11.82 -19.26
CA THR A 148 -14.54 -13.07 -19.75
C THR A 148 -13.43 -13.62 -18.85
N ASP A 149 -13.06 -12.92 -17.76
CA ASP A 149 -12.00 -13.36 -16.84
C ASP A 149 -12.56 -13.49 -15.42
N SER A 150 -12.85 -14.74 -15.06
CA SER A 150 -13.25 -15.16 -13.73
C SER A 150 -12.16 -16.04 -13.13
N ARG A 151 -11.72 -15.73 -11.92
CA ARG A 151 -10.72 -16.54 -11.21
C ARG A 151 -11.31 -17.06 -9.92
N GLU A 152 -10.97 -18.31 -9.63
CA GLU A 152 -11.28 -18.91 -8.34
C GLU A 152 -10.26 -18.43 -7.31
N ILE A 153 -10.76 -17.99 -6.16
CA ILE A 153 -9.96 -17.53 -5.04
C ILE A 153 -10.38 -18.35 -3.82
N PHE A 154 -9.39 -18.86 -3.10
CA PHE A 154 -9.56 -19.59 -1.86
C PHE A 154 -9.51 -18.61 -0.69
N PHE A 155 -10.55 -18.62 0.12
CA PHE A 155 -10.68 -17.85 1.35
C PHE A 155 -10.50 -18.79 2.53
N HIS A 156 -9.38 -18.62 3.22
CA HIS A 156 -9.02 -19.42 4.39
C HIS A 156 -9.22 -18.58 5.64
N ILE A 157 -9.85 -19.18 6.65
CA ILE A 157 -10.06 -18.57 7.95
C ILE A 157 -9.68 -19.54 9.07
N ILE A 158 -9.22 -18.97 10.18
CA ILE A 158 -8.90 -19.72 11.39
C ILE A 158 -9.24 -18.86 12.62
N PRO A 159 -9.85 -19.44 13.67
CA PRO A 159 -10.08 -18.70 14.91
C PRO A 159 -8.76 -18.24 15.53
N TRP A 160 -8.73 -16.97 15.97
CA TRP A 160 -7.60 -16.37 16.65
C TRP A 160 -8.02 -15.96 18.06
N VAL A 161 -7.58 -16.73 19.04
CA VAL A 161 -8.11 -16.69 20.41
C VAL A 161 -7.00 -16.54 21.45
N LYS A 162 -7.38 -16.26 22.70
CA LYS A 162 -6.49 -16.30 23.86
C LYS A 162 -5.97 -17.73 24.13
N GLU A 163 -4.82 -17.85 24.79
CA GLU A 163 -4.17 -19.17 25.02
C GLU A 163 -5.03 -20.12 25.88
N ASP A 164 -5.79 -19.56 26.83
CA ASP A 164 -6.69 -20.25 27.75
C ASP A 164 -8.11 -20.44 27.19
N TRP A 165 -8.33 -20.27 25.89
CA TRP A 165 -9.64 -20.51 25.26
C TRP A 165 -10.03 -22.00 25.35
N GLU A 166 -11.28 -22.23 25.76
CA GLU A 166 -11.92 -23.55 25.84
C GLU A 166 -13.07 -23.69 24.83
N GLU A 167 -13.42 -24.93 24.48
CA GLU A 167 -14.50 -25.18 23.53
C GLU A 167 -15.85 -24.69 24.07
N GLY A 168 -16.49 -23.77 23.33
CA GLY A 168 -17.71 -23.07 23.75
C GLY A 168 -17.49 -21.59 24.09
N ASP A 169 -16.25 -21.18 24.35
CA ASP A 169 -15.90 -19.76 24.53
C ASP A 169 -16.14 -18.97 23.23
N ALA A 170 -16.59 -17.72 23.39
CA ALA A 170 -16.87 -16.84 22.26
C ALA A 170 -15.60 -16.47 21.48
N ILE A 171 -15.68 -16.52 20.15
CA ILE A 171 -14.62 -16.14 19.22
C ILE A 171 -14.92 -14.75 18.66
N TYR A 172 -14.03 -13.80 18.95
CA TYR A 172 -14.15 -12.41 18.51
C TYR A 172 -13.33 -12.12 17.27
N THR A 173 -12.21 -12.81 17.11
CA THR A 173 -11.17 -12.50 16.12
C THR A 173 -10.85 -13.72 15.26
N TRP A 174 -10.71 -13.48 13.97
CA TRP A 174 -10.44 -14.48 12.95
C TRP A 174 -9.22 -14.05 12.16
N ALA A 175 -8.26 -14.96 12.01
CA ALA A 175 -7.15 -14.77 11.11
C ALA A 175 -7.59 -15.15 9.70
N VAL A 176 -7.26 -14.31 8.72
CA VAL A 176 -7.75 -14.43 7.35
C VAL A 176 -6.60 -14.44 6.34
N CYS A 177 -6.73 -15.28 5.31
CA CYS A 177 -5.79 -15.39 4.21
C CYS A 177 -6.53 -15.70 2.91
N THR A 178 -6.22 -14.96 1.86
CA THR A 178 -6.69 -15.23 0.50
C THR A 178 -5.54 -15.74 -0.35
N SER A 179 -5.76 -16.80 -1.11
CA SER A 179 -4.80 -17.31 -2.09
C SER A 179 -5.48 -17.76 -3.38
N TYR A 180 -4.70 -17.78 -4.47
CA TYR A 180 -5.08 -18.43 -5.72
C TYR A 180 -4.80 -19.93 -5.73
N SER A 181 -4.14 -20.44 -4.68
CA SER A 181 -3.81 -21.85 -4.45
C SER A 181 -4.36 -22.30 -3.10
N GLN A 182 -4.74 -23.57 -3.01
CA GLN A 182 -5.34 -24.13 -1.80
C GLN A 182 -4.34 -24.24 -0.63
N ASP A 183 -3.04 -24.33 -0.91
CA ASP A 183 -2.01 -24.66 0.09
C ASP A 183 -1.05 -23.51 0.42
N GLU A 184 -1.35 -22.28 -0.02
CA GLU A 184 -0.41 -21.15 0.09
C GLU A 184 -0.47 -20.43 1.45
N CYS A 185 -1.54 -20.62 2.22
CA CYS A 185 -1.70 -20.03 3.53
C CYS A 185 -1.05 -20.92 4.60
N ASP A 186 0.26 -20.76 4.81
CA ASP A 186 0.99 -21.54 5.82
C ASP A 186 0.78 -20.98 7.24
N TRP A 187 -0.36 -21.36 7.84
CA TRP A 187 -0.76 -20.97 9.18
C TRP A 187 0.17 -21.49 10.28
N LYS A 188 0.95 -22.54 9.99
CA LYS A 188 1.91 -23.12 10.94
C LYS A 188 3.18 -22.27 11.07
N LEU A 189 3.47 -21.45 10.06
CA LEU A 189 4.53 -20.45 10.08
C LEU A 189 4.04 -19.07 10.54
N GLY A 190 2.73 -18.89 10.74
CA GLY A 190 2.15 -17.65 11.25
C GLY A 190 2.51 -17.43 12.72
N ASP A 191 3.10 -16.29 13.07
CA ASP A 191 3.23 -15.86 14.47
C ASP A 191 1.84 -15.45 14.98
N PRO A 192 1.22 -16.19 15.93
CA PRO A 192 -0.08 -15.83 16.49
C PRO A 192 -0.01 -14.59 17.37
N ARG A 193 1.17 -14.01 17.59
CA ARG A 193 1.33 -12.81 18.40
C ARG A 193 1.23 -11.55 17.59
N THR A 194 1.35 -11.56 16.26
CA THR A 194 1.40 -10.32 15.50
C THR A 194 0.47 -10.35 14.29
N GLY A 195 -0.40 -9.34 14.17
CA GLY A 195 -1.36 -9.23 13.08
C GLY A 195 -1.55 -7.80 12.58
N GLU A 196 -1.86 -7.65 11.29
CA GLU A 196 -2.40 -6.42 10.73
C GLU A 196 -3.93 -6.48 10.83
N MET A 197 -4.57 -5.46 11.40
CA MET A 197 -6.02 -5.37 11.30
C MET A 197 -6.42 -5.22 9.84
N TYR A 198 -7.47 -5.91 9.42
CA TYR A 198 -7.97 -5.87 8.05
C TYR A 198 -9.29 -5.10 7.96
N PRO A 199 -9.30 -3.76 8.18
CA PRO A 199 -10.53 -3.01 8.15
C PRO A 199 -11.03 -2.87 6.71
N ARG A 200 -12.30 -3.26 6.48
CA ARG A 200 -13.13 -2.85 5.34
C ARG A 200 -12.48 -3.08 3.95
N SER A 201 -12.01 -4.28 3.66
CA SER A 201 -11.73 -4.63 2.26
C SER A 201 -13.02 -4.89 1.49
N GLU A 202 -12.98 -4.78 0.16
CA GLU A 202 -14.07 -5.25 -0.71
C GLU A 202 -14.35 -6.75 -0.52
N LEU A 203 -13.34 -7.49 -0.01
CA LEU A 203 -13.41 -8.91 0.25
C LEU A 203 -14.10 -9.26 1.58
N TYR A 204 -14.42 -8.26 2.42
CA TYR A 204 -15.02 -8.48 3.74
C TYR A 204 -16.30 -9.31 3.69
N LYS A 205 -17.14 -9.12 2.65
CA LYS A 205 -18.38 -9.89 2.47
C LYS A 205 -18.10 -11.39 2.27
N TYR A 206 -17.10 -11.73 1.46
CA TYR A 206 -16.72 -13.13 1.25
C TYR A 206 -16.21 -13.76 2.54
N TYR A 207 -15.39 -13.03 3.31
CA TYR A 207 -14.93 -13.52 4.62
C TYR A 207 -16.06 -13.70 5.63
N LEU A 208 -17.06 -12.83 5.65
CA LEU A 208 -18.26 -13.03 6.47
C LEU A 208 -18.99 -14.32 6.09
N GLU A 209 -19.22 -14.56 4.80
CA GLU A 209 -19.87 -15.79 4.32
C GLU A 209 -19.07 -17.06 4.64
N VAL A 210 -17.73 -16.96 4.67
CA VAL A 210 -16.86 -18.07 5.08
C VAL A 210 -16.96 -18.31 6.58
N ILE A 211 -17.00 -17.26 7.40
CA ILE A 211 -17.12 -17.34 8.86
C ILE A 211 -18.48 -17.89 9.26
N GLU A 212 -19.57 -17.41 8.66
CA GLU A 212 -20.92 -17.92 8.91
C GLU A 212 -21.00 -19.42 8.61
N GLY A 213 -20.44 -19.87 7.48
CA GLY A 213 -20.36 -21.29 7.14
C GLY A 213 -19.50 -22.11 8.10
N ALA A 214 -18.40 -21.56 8.60
CA ALA A 214 -17.58 -22.22 9.61
C ALA A 214 -18.30 -22.33 10.96
N VAL A 215 -19.01 -21.29 11.37
CA VAL A 215 -19.80 -21.25 12.61
C VAL A 215 -20.89 -22.31 12.59
N GLU A 216 -21.61 -22.42 11.47
CA GLU A 216 -22.67 -23.42 11.29
C GLU A 216 -22.12 -24.85 11.24
N SER A 217 -21.09 -25.09 10.41
CA SER A 217 -20.55 -26.45 10.21
C SER A 217 -19.76 -26.98 11.41
N LEU A 218 -18.99 -26.11 12.07
CA LEU A 218 -18.12 -26.47 13.19
C LEU A 218 -18.75 -26.19 14.56
N HIS A 219 -20.00 -25.73 14.61
CA HIS A 219 -20.75 -25.44 15.84
C HIS A 219 -20.01 -24.49 16.80
N LEU A 220 -19.34 -23.48 16.24
CA LEU A 220 -18.51 -22.54 16.99
C LEU A 220 -19.33 -21.37 17.55
N ASN A 221 -19.00 -20.91 18.75
CA ASN A 221 -19.61 -19.70 19.33
C ASN A 221 -18.85 -18.45 18.83
N ALA A 222 -19.39 -17.73 17.84
CA ALA A 222 -18.74 -16.54 17.28
C ALA A 222 -19.53 -15.26 17.56
N LYS A 223 -18.81 -14.16 17.85
CA LYS A 223 -19.42 -12.85 18.01
C LYS A 223 -19.42 -12.09 16.68
N PHE A 224 -20.58 -11.56 16.30
CA PHE A 224 -20.76 -10.74 15.12
C PHE A 224 -20.93 -9.24 15.48
N PRO A 225 -20.36 -8.31 14.70
CA PRO A 225 -19.48 -8.55 13.54
C PRO A 225 -18.09 -9.08 13.97
N PRO A 226 -17.50 -10.05 13.26
CA PRO A 226 -16.20 -10.61 13.60
C PRO A 226 -15.07 -9.64 13.27
N ARG A 227 -13.97 -9.72 14.02
CA ARG A 227 -12.75 -8.98 13.73
C ARG A 227 -11.86 -9.79 12.80
N LEU A 228 -11.46 -9.21 11.67
CA LEU A 228 -10.58 -9.87 10.71
C LEU A 228 -9.17 -9.32 10.83
N MET A 229 -8.19 -10.22 10.91
CA MET A 229 -6.78 -9.87 10.99
C MET A 229 -5.95 -10.74 10.06
N VAL A 230 -4.91 -10.16 9.47
CA VAL A 230 -3.94 -10.91 8.66
C VAL A 230 -2.72 -11.18 9.53
N PRO A 231 -2.33 -12.45 9.75
CA PRO A 231 -1.15 -12.77 10.56
C PRO A 231 0.13 -12.27 9.90
N ILE A 232 1.13 -11.93 10.71
CA ILE A 232 2.44 -11.48 10.25
C ILE A 232 3.52 -12.35 10.91
N SER A 233 4.05 -13.32 10.16
CA SER A 233 5.08 -14.25 10.64
C SER A 233 6.39 -13.59 11.05
N ASP A 234 6.89 -12.66 10.22
CA ASP A 234 8.07 -11.85 10.54
C ASP A 234 7.76 -10.38 10.25
N PRO A 235 7.29 -9.61 11.25
CA PRO A 235 6.98 -8.21 11.05
C PRO A 235 8.24 -7.42 10.71
N ARG A 236 9.39 -7.75 11.29
CA ARG A 236 10.65 -7.03 11.02
C ARG A 236 11.04 -7.18 9.57
N ASP A 237 11.15 -8.41 9.08
CA ASP A 237 11.54 -8.68 7.70
C ASP A 237 10.50 -8.12 6.71
N ARG A 238 9.19 -8.27 6.98
CA ARG A 238 8.14 -7.72 6.11
C ARG A 238 8.22 -6.20 5.98
N PHE A 239 8.34 -5.47 7.09
CA PHE A 239 8.40 -4.01 7.06
C PHE A 239 9.76 -3.50 6.53
N LEU A 240 10.86 -4.20 6.81
CA LEU A 240 12.18 -3.91 6.22
C LEU A 240 12.16 -4.08 4.70
N ARG A 241 11.63 -5.18 4.17
CA ARG A 241 11.47 -5.39 2.72
C ARG A 241 10.58 -4.32 2.09
N THR A 242 9.50 -3.96 2.76
CA THR A 242 8.61 -2.88 2.29
C THR A 242 9.35 -1.54 2.21
N GLY A 243 10.16 -1.22 3.23
CA GLY A 243 11.04 -0.04 3.24
C GLY A 243 12.09 -0.10 2.12
N LEU A 244 12.72 -1.25 1.91
CA LEU A 244 13.69 -1.48 0.83
C LEU A 244 13.05 -1.28 -0.55
N TYR A 245 11.85 -1.82 -0.80
CA TYR A 245 11.14 -1.62 -2.07
C TYR A 245 10.81 -0.15 -2.32
N GLY A 246 10.31 0.55 -1.30
CA GLY A 246 10.05 1.99 -1.40
C GLY A 246 11.32 2.80 -1.64
N GLY A 247 12.40 2.50 -0.92
CA GLY A 247 13.71 3.15 -1.08
C GLY A 247 14.34 2.89 -2.44
N LEU A 248 14.38 1.64 -2.89
CA LEU A 248 14.88 1.26 -4.22
C LEU A 248 14.06 1.89 -5.34
N GLY A 249 12.74 1.90 -5.22
CA GLY A 249 11.89 2.56 -6.20
C GLY A 249 12.16 4.07 -6.29
N LEU A 250 12.35 4.76 -5.15
CA LEU A 250 12.75 6.17 -5.16
C LEU A 250 14.14 6.37 -5.78
N LEU A 251 15.10 5.48 -5.51
CA LEU A 251 16.42 5.53 -6.13
C LEU A 251 16.33 5.39 -7.65
N VAL A 252 15.53 4.43 -8.14
CA VAL A 252 15.29 4.24 -9.58
C VAL A 252 14.64 5.47 -10.20
N ILE A 253 13.63 6.07 -9.56
CA ILE A 253 12.96 7.28 -10.07
C ILE A 253 13.94 8.46 -10.13
N ASN A 254 14.73 8.67 -9.07
CA ASN A 254 15.78 9.71 -9.06
C ASN A 254 16.85 9.43 -10.12
N TYR A 255 17.24 8.17 -10.33
CA TYR A 255 18.20 7.78 -11.35
C TYR A 255 17.68 8.01 -12.78
N LEU A 256 16.41 7.69 -13.05
CA LEU A 256 15.74 7.99 -14.32
C LEU A 256 15.73 9.50 -14.59
N TRP A 257 15.50 10.31 -13.56
CA TRP A 257 15.60 11.77 -13.68
C TRP A 257 17.02 12.22 -14.08
N ILE A 258 18.05 11.73 -13.38
CA ILE A 258 19.45 12.06 -13.65
C ILE A 258 19.83 11.69 -15.10
N ILE A 259 19.49 10.48 -15.53
CA ILE A 259 19.72 10.02 -16.91
C ILE A 259 18.99 10.92 -17.91
N GLY A 260 17.72 11.24 -17.65
CA GLY A 260 16.93 12.12 -18.52
C GLY A 260 17.59 13.47 -18.75
N VAL A 261 18.16 14.07 -17.70
CA VAL A 261 18.92 15.33 -17.81
C VAL A 261 20.21 15.15 -18.63
N ILE A 262 20.94 14.05 -18.43
CA ILE A 262 22.20 13.77 -19.14
C ILE A 262 21.95 13.56 -20.65
N ILE A 263 20.98 12.73 -21.02
CA ILE A 263 20.63 12.45 -22.43
C ILE A 263 20.22 13.73 -23.14
N LEU A 264 19.37 14.54 -22.49
CA LEU A 264 18.89 15.78 -23.08
C LEU A 264 20.01 16.81 -23.26
N LYS A 265 21.04 16.78 -22.42
CA LYS A 265 22.24 17.61 -22.60
C LYS A 265 23.09 17.12 -23.76
N ARG A 266 23.24 15.80 -23.94
CA ARG A 266 24.03 15.22 -25.03
C ARG A 266 23.42 15.54 -26.39
N GLY A 267 22.10 15.35 -26.54
CA GLY A 267 21.39 15.67 -27.79
C GLY A 267 21.24 17.16 -28.11
N ARG A 268 21.74 18.08 -27.26
CA ARG A 268 21.85 19.53 -27.55
C ARG A 268 23.26 19.96 -27.98
N LYS A 269 24.26 19.11 -27.80
CA LYS A 269 25.66 19.39 -28.19
C LYS A 269 25.98 18.91 -29.61
N GLU A 270 25.13 18.06 -30.17
CA GLU A 270 25.07 17.66 -31.58
C GLU A 270 24.11 18.59 -32.33
#